data_AF-A0A7S0MYL5-F1
#
_entry.id   AF-A0A7S0MYL5-F1
#
_cell.length_a   1.000
_cell.length_b   1.000
_cell.length_c   1.000
_cell.angle_alpha   90.00
_cell.angle_beta   90.00
_cell.angle_gamma   90.00
#
_symmetry.space_group_name_H-M   'P 1'
#
loop_
_entity.id
_entity.type
_entity.pdbx_description
1 polymer ?
#
loop_
_entity_poly.entity_id
_entity_poly.type
_entity_poly.pdbx_seq_one_letter_code
_entity_poly.pdbx_strand_id
1 'polypeptide(L)'
;MSRQDEEVPASLEGLVKPHIESFDYFLDQGIQEVIQHLQPAEIYHAPTRTTVSLWLEDVFVGKPVIEDNGRDTRAVESRMFPRECREAGSTYYAPIFGTICLKIGNGDVERQEKRLGRMPIMVRSSRCHLRTLTREGLVEKGEESTEFGGYFICNGIERVVRLLILPKKNYCMALRRSANSKRGPSYSTLAASMRCVRSDTTSVTVRLHYLTDGRANLAFSLRKREYFIPAALLLKALVDTTDREIYDKIVGASEASGAPSSDEVFSAERAELMLAE
;
A
#
# COMPACT_ATOMS: atom_id res chain seq x y z
N MET A 1 19.69 43.88 -3.98
CA MET A 1 19.64 42.48 -3.49
C MET A 1 19.20 41.63 -4.67
N SER A 2 19.99 40.62 -5.03
CA SER A 2 19.59 39.71 -6.10
C SER A 2 18.42 38.87 -5.58
N ARG A 3 17.46 38.48 -6.43
CA ARG A 3 16.37 37.57 -6.02
C ARG A 3 16.87 36.21 -5.50
N GLN A 4 18.15 35.91 -5.66
CA GLN A 4 18.79 34.68 -5.19
C GLN A 4 19.06 34.69 -3.67
N ASP A 5 19.08 35.87 -3.05
CA ASP A 5 19.35 36.06 -1.62
C ASP A 5 18.07 36.02 -0.76
N GLU A 6 16.89 35.94 -1.36
CA GLU A 6 15.62 35.85 -0.61
C GLU A 6 15.41 34.41 -0.08
N GLU A 7 15.08 34.28 1.21
CA GLU A 7 14.71 33.01 1.79
C GLU A 7 13.37 32.52 1.19
N VAL A 8 13.33 31.25 0.75
CA VAL A 8 12.10 30.63 0.27
C VAL A 8 11.12 30.55 1.45
N PRO A 9 9.90 31.08 1.30
CA PRO A 9 8.88 30.96 2.34
C PRO A 9 8.62 29.50 2.71
N ALA A 10 8.58 29.19 4.00
CA ALA A 10 8.32 27.84 4.50
C ALA A 10 7.00 27.22 3.98
N SER A 11 6.03 28.06 3.63
CA SER A 11 4.77 27.64 3.01
C SER A 11 4.95 27.00 1.62
N LEU A 12 5.95 27.44 0.85
CA LEU A 12 6.25 26.87 -0.46
C LEU A 12 7.00 25.54 -0.35
N GLU A 13 7.91 25.43 0.62
CA GLU A 13 8.59 24.16 0.93
C GLU A 13 7.59 23.08 1.40
N GLY A 14 6.54 23.50 2.11
CA GLY A 14 5.47 22.62 2.57
C GLY A 14 4.63 21.96 1.46
N LEU A 15 4.64 22.48 0.23
CA LEU A 15 3.79 21.97 -0.86
C LEU A 15 4.20 20.58 -1.35
N VAL A 16 5.50 20.31 -1.38
CA VAL A 16 6.06 19.02 -1.85
C VAL A 16 6.25 18.01 -0.73
N LYS A 17 6.14 18.46 0.53
CA LYS A 17 6.34 17.65 1.73
C LYS A 17 5.54 16.34 1.73
N PRO A 18 4.24 16.30 1.36
CA PRO A 18 3.48 15.05 1.33
C PRO A 18 4.04 14.01 0.34
N HIS A 19 4.64 14.45 -0.76
CA HIS A 19 5.26 13.56 -1.74
C HIS A 19 6.57 12.99 -1.20
N ILE A 20 7.46 13.86 -0.71
CA ILE A 20 8.79 13.49 -0.25
C ILE A 20 8.71 12.61 1.00
N GLU A 21 7.91 13.00 2.01
CA GLU A 21 7.78 12.23 3.26
C GLU A 21 7.14 10.85 3.02
N SER A 22 6.14 10.77 2.13
CA SER A 22 5.52 9.50 1.75
C SER A 22 6.51 8.57 1.05
N PHE A 23 7.33 9.11 0.15
CA PHE A 23 8.34 8.32 -0.55
C PHE A 23 9.49 7.89 0.36
N ASP A 24 9.93 8.77 1.28
CA ASP A 24 10.93 8.44 2.29
C ASP A 24 10.42 7.36 3.25
N TYR A 25 9.18 7.47 3.73
CA TYR A 25 8.54 6.41 4.50
C TYR A 25 8.56 5.09 3.75
N PHE A 26 8.19 5.08 2.46
CA PHE A 26 8.22 3.87 1.65
C PHE A 26 9.63 3.26 1.59
N LEU A 27 10.65 4.07 1.32
CA LEU A 27 12.03 3.60 1.17
C LEU A 27 12.64 3.08 2.48
N ASP A 28 12.34 3.72 3.60
CA ASP A 28 12.99 3.43 4.88
C ASP A 28 12.23 2.38 5.70
N GLN A 29 10.89 2.38 5.65
CA GLN A 29 10.04 1.49 6.47
C GLN A 29 9.08 0.66 5.60
N GLY A 30 8.38 1.29 4.66
CA GLY A 30 7.30 0.66 3.91
C GLY A 30 7.75 -0.57 3.11
N ILE A 31 8.95 -0.57 2.52
CA ILE A 31 9.49 -1.75 1.83
C ILE A 31 9.60 -2.94 2.80
N GLN A 32 10.11 -2.72 4.02
CA GLN A 32 10.25 -3.80 4.99
C GLN A 32 8.89 -4.35 5.42
N GLU A 33 7.90 -3.48 5.64
CA GLU A 33 6.53 -3.91 5.95
C GLU A 33 5.89 -4.72 4.82
N VAL A 34 6.17 -4.37 3.56
CA VAL A 34 5.71 -5.14 2.40
C VAL A 34 6.37 -6.52 2.38
N ILE A 35 7.68 -6.60 2.57
CA ILE A 35 8.41 -7.88 2.57
C ILE A 35 7.89 -8.82 3.66
N GLN A 36 7.58 -8.30 4.86
CA GLN A 36 7.04 -9.10 5.96
C GLN A 36 5.67 -9.75 5.64
N HIS A 37 4.87 -9.12 4.79
CA HIS A 37 3.55 -9.66 4.39
C HIS A 37 3.59 -10.50 3.10
N LEU A 38 4.70 -10.51 2.37
CA LEU A 38 4.85 -11.36 1.19
C LEU A 38 4.90 -12.83 1.61
N GLN A 39 4.03 -13.63 1.00
CA GLN A 39 4.05 -15.07 1.20
C GLN A 39 5.22 -15.67 0.41
N PRO A 40 5.96 -16.64 1.00
CA PRO A 40 6.95 -17.40 0.26
C PRO A 40 6.32 -18.05 -0.99
N ALA A 41 7.07 -18.08 -2.08
CA ALA A 41 6.71 -18.87 -3.24
C ALA A 41 7.07 -20.33 -2.97
N GLU A 42 6.06 -21.19 -2.92
CA GLU A 42 6.24 -22.62 -2.70
C GLU A 42 5.96 -23.41 -3.97
N ILE A 43 6.89 -24.29 -4.32
CA ILE A 43 6.79 -25.18 -5.49
C ILE A 43 6.98 -26.61 -5.01
N TYR A 44 5.93 -27.42 -5.13
CA TYR A 44 6.00 -28.84 -4.82
C TYR A 44 6.52 -29.64 -6.02
N HIS A 45 7.65 -30.31 -5.86
CA HIS A 45 8.22 -31.21 -6.86
C HIS A 45 7.79 -32.64 -6.57
N ALA A 46 6.76 -33.11 -7.29
CA ALA A 46 6.15 -34.43 -7.08
C ALA A 46 7.13 -35.62 -7.22
N PRO A 47 8.07 -35.66 -8.18
CA PRO A 47 8.99 -36.80 -8.34
C PRO A 47 9.92 -37.02 -7.15
N THR A 48 10.44 -35.94 -6.56
CA THR A 48 11.34 -36.02 -5.37
C THR A 48 10.58 -35.88 -4.06
N ARG A 49 9.27 -35.57 -4.11
CA ARG A 49 8.42 -35.26 -2.94
C ARG A 49 9.01 -34.17 -2.06
N THR A 50 9.64 -33.17 -2.67
CA THR A 50 10.25 -32.04 -1.97
C THR A 50 9.54 -30.74 -2.32
N THR A 51 9.34 -29.89 -1.32
CA THR A 51 8.88 -28.51 -1.51
C THR A 51 10.09 -27.59 -1.60
N VAL A 52 10.11 -26.73 -2.61
CA VAL A 52 11.06 -25.63 -2.74
C VAL A 52 10.35 -24.36 -2.30
N SER A 53 10.89 -23.69 -1.28
CA SER A 53 10.37 -22.42 -0.75
C SER A 53 11.35 -21.29 -1.07
N LEU A 54 10.83 -20.20 -1.63
CA LEU A 54 11.59 -19.02 -2.03
C LEU A 54 10.98 -17.76 -1.41
N TRP A 55 11.78 -16.95 -0.73
CA TRP A 55 11.35 -15.66 -0.19
C TRP A 55 12.45 -14.60 -0.26
N LEU A 56 12.10 -13.36 0.07
CA LEU A 56 13.01 -12.22 0.10
C LEU A 56 13.22 -11.76 1.54
N GLU A 57 14.47 -11.42 1.85
CA GLU A 57 14.90 -10.77 3.10
C GLU A 57 15.67 -9.48 2.76
N ASP A 58 15.73 -8.54 3.70
CA ASP A 58 16.61 -7.36 3.67
C ASP A 58 16.60 -6.55 2.37
N VAL A 59 15.40 -6.27 1.82
CA VAL A 59 15.28 -5.50 0.58
C VAL A 59 15.48 -4.01 0.83
N PHE A 60 16.40 -3.36 0.13
CA PHE A 60 16.63 -1.92 0.25
C PHE A 60 16.98 -1.28 -1.09
N VAL A 61 16.79 0.04 -1.16
CA VAL A 61 17.08 0.84 -2.35
C VAL A 61 18.36 1.65 -2.11
N GLY A 62 19.30 1.55 -3.05
CA GLY A 62 20.53 2.33 -3.05
C GLY A 62 20.30 3.79 -3.44
N LYS A 63 21.39 4.49 -3.75
CA LYS A 63 21.33 5.81 -4.41
C LYS A 63 21.62 5.69 -5.90
N PRO A 64 21.15 6.64 -6.74
CA PRO A 64 21.44 6.65 -8.17
C PRO A 64 22.94 6.68 -8.47
N VAL A 65 23.37 5.78 -9.34
CA VAL A 65 24.76 5.64 -9.76
C VAL A 65 24.85 5.49 -11.28
N ILE A 66 25.94 5.97 -11.85
CA ILE A 66 26.26 5.77 -13.26
C ILE A 66 26.65 4.30 -13.43
N GLU A 67 25.88 3.56 -14.23
CA GLU A 67 26.19 2.19 -14.58
C GLU A 67 27.27 2.19 -15.67
N ASP A 68 28.50 1.81 -15.32
CA ASP A 68 29.54 1.57 -16.31
C ASP A 68 29.43 0.12 -16.80
N ASN A 69 29.31 -0.08 -18.11
CA ASN A 69 29.13 -1.39 -18.75
C ASN A 69 30.43 -2.22 -18.67
N GLY A 70 30.77 -2.71 -17.47
CA GLY A 70 31.83 -3.69 -17.26
C GLY A 70 33.21 -3.15 -16.91
N ARG A 71 33.35 -1.88 -16.52
CA ARG A 71 34.59 -1.37 -15.89
C ARG A 71 34.36 -1.13 -14.41
N ASP A 72 34.94 -2.00 -13.61
CA ASP A 72 35.05 -1.86 -12.16
C ASP A 72 35.99 -0.68 -11.85
N THR A 73 35.49 0.54 -12.04
CA THR A 73 36.17 1.71 -11.51
C THR A 73 35.66 1.90 -10.09
N ARG A 74 36.56 1.64 -9.13
CA ARG A 74 36.51 2.16 -7.76
C ARG A 74 36.61 3.71 -7.77
N ALA A 75 35.88 4.37 -8.67
CA ALA A 75 35.86 5.81 -8.82
C ALA A 75 34.91 6.40 -7.79
N VAL A 76 35.44 7.33 -7.01
CA VAL A 76 34.75 8.06 -5.93
C VAL A 76 33.55 8.89 -6.46
N GLU A 77 33.39 9.03 -7.78
CA GLU A 77 32.37 9.87 -8.43
C GLU A 77 31.40 9.13 -9.35
N SER A 78 31.02 7.88 -9.06
CA SER A 78 29.94 7.19 -9.81
C SER A 78 28.53 7.71 -9.49
N ARG A 79 28.37 8.91 -8.92
CA ARG A 79 27.05 9.47 -8.56
C ARG A 79 26.34 9.97 -9.80
N MET A 80 25.09 9.55 -9.99
CA MET A 80 24.22 10.11 -11.03
C MET A 80 23.40 11.26 -10.44
N PHE A 81 23.39 12.41 -11.09
CA PHE A 81 22.60 13.58 -10.70
C PHE A 81 21.34 13.74 -11.57
N PRO A 82 20.25 14.33 -11.05
CA PRO A 82 19.00 14.50 -11.81
C PRO A 82 19.18 15.24 -13.15
N ARG A 83 19.96 16.32 -13.18
CA ARG A 83 20.31 17.06 -14.41
C ARG A 83 20.83 16.17 -15.54
N GLU A 84 21.73 15.24 -15.22
CA GLU A 84 22.33 14.34 -16.22
C GLU A 84 21.26 13.47 -16.88
N CYS A 85 20.25 13.01 -16.12
CA CYS A 85 19.14 12.25 -16.67
C CYS A 85 18.21 13.08 -17.56
N ARG A 86 18.02 14.37 -17.24
CA ARG A 86 17.24 15.29 -18.08
C ARG A 86 17.92 15.47 -19.44
N GLU A 87 19.21 15.78 -19.42
CA GLU A 87 20.01 16.03 -20.64
C GLU A 87 20.19 14.76 -21.48
N ALA A 88 20.42 13.61 -20.84
CA ALA A 88 20.62 12.34 -21.53
C ALA A 88 19.31 11.66 -21.99
N GLY A 89 18.14 12.20 -21.64
CA GLY A 89 16.87 11.53 -21.93
C GLY A 89 16.69 10.20 -21.19
N SER A 90 17.36 10.02 -20.05
CA SER A 90 17.36 8.78 -19.26
C SER A 90 16.48 8.90 -18.01
N THR A 91 16.26 7.79 -17.31
CA THR A 91 15.46 7.79 -16.07
C THR A 91 16.39 7.80 -14.86
N TYR A 92 16.07 8.61 -13.86
CA TYR A 92 16.83 8.73 -12.62
C TYR A 92 16.58 7.52 -11.70
N TYR A 93 17.35 6.45 -11.90
CA TYR A 93 17.20 5.16 -11.23
C TYR A 93 18.21 4.95 -10.11
N ALA A 94 17.80 4.23 -9.05
CA ALA A 94 18.70 3.59 -8.12
C ALA A 94 18.60 2.07 -8.17
N PRO A 95 19.69 1.33 -7.88
CA PRO A 95 19.66 -0.12 -7.74
C PRO A 95 18.82 -0.55 -6.53
N ILE A 96 18.06 -1.63 -6.69
CA ILE A 96 17.40 -2.34 -5.58
C ILE A 96 18.26 -3.55 -5.25
N PHE A 97 18.55 -3.74 -3.97
CA PHE A 97 19.25 -4.91 -3.45
C PHE A 97 18.32 -5.69 -2.53
N GLY A 98 18.55 -6.98 -2.39
CA GLY A 98 17.88 -7.81 -1.41
C GLY A 98 18.48 -9.20 -1.37
N THR A 99 18.16 -9.93 -0.30
CA THR A 99 18.62 -11.29 -0.07
C THR A 99 17.55 -12.26 -0.57
N ILE A 100 17.92 -13.08 -1.55
CA ILE A 100 17.06 -14.18 -2.01
C ILE A 100 17.34 -15.39 -1.13
N CYS A 101 16.30 -15.92 -0.49
CA CYS A 101 16.37 -17.06 0.41
C CYS A 101 15.72 -18.27 -0.24
N LEU A 102 16.45 -19.37 -0.34
CA LEU A 102 16.01 -20.63 -0.94
C LEU A 102 16.10 -21.75 0.09
N LYS A 103 15.02 -22.50 0.25
CA LYS A 103 14.98 -23.72 1.07
C LYS A 103 14.42 -24.89 0.27
N ILE A 104 15.12 -26.02 0.30
CA ILE A 104 14.70 -27.25 -0.38
C ILE A 104 14.39 -28.32 0.67
N GLY A 105 13.11 -28.70 0.78
CA GLY A 105 12.64 -29.67 1.77
C GLY A 105 13.00 -29.24 3.20
N ASN A 106 13.69 -30.13 3.92
CA ASN A 106 14.16 -29.88 5.29
C ASN A 106 15.62 -29.42 5.37
N GLY A 107 16.23 -29.05 4.24
CA GLY A 107 17.60 -28.55 4.20
C GLY A 107 17.75 -27.16 4.81
N ASP A 108 19.00 -26.71 4.88
CA ASP A 108 19.36 -25.36 5.32
C ASP A 108 18.88 -24.30 4.33
N VAL A 109 18.73 -23.07 4.83
CA VAL A 109 18.35 -21.91 4.02
C VAL A 109 19.59 -21.34 3.36
N GLU A 110 19.65 -21.41 2.03
CA GLU A 110 20.65 -20.71 1.25
C GLU A 110 20.26 -19.24 1.06
N ARG A 111 21.18 -18.33 1.38
CA ARG A 111 20.98 -16.88 1.26
C ARG A 111 21.95 -16.31 0.23
N GLN A 112 21.43 -15.57 -0.73
CA GLN A 112 22.24 -14.88 -1.71
C GLN A 112 21.80 -13.42 -1.84
N GLU A 113 22.70 -12.50 -1.51
CA GLU A 113 22.50 -11.08 -1.82
C GLU A 113 22.56 -10.87 -3.33
N LYS A 114 21.51 -10.25 -3.87
CA LYS A 114 21.39 -9.97 -5.30
C LYS A 114 20.88 -8.57 -5.53
N ARG A 115 21.30 -8.01 -6.66
CA ARG A 115 20.65 -6.84 -7.23
C ARG A 115 19.34 -7.28 -7.88
N LEU A 116 18.21 -6.84 -7.34
CA LEU A 116 16.87 -7.24 -7.76
C LEU A 116 16.34 -6.40 -8.93
N GLY A 117 16.99 -5.28 -9.22
CA GLY A 117 16.64 -4.41 -10.34
C GLY A 117 16.98 -2.97 -10.08
N ARG A 118 16.14 -2.07 -10.60
CA ARG A 118 16.27 -0.62 -10.43
C ARG A 118 14.91 0.05 -10.26
N MET A 119 14.86 1.12 -9.47
CA MET A 119 13.65 1.88 -9.16
C MET A 119 13.86 3.38 -9.40
N PRO A 120 12.90 4.10 -10.03
CA PRO A 120 13.00 5.55 -10.17
C PRO A 120 13.05 6.21 -8.79
N ILE A 121 13.95 7.17 -8.61
CA ILE A 121 14.10 7.92 -7.36
C ILE A 121 13.43 9.28 -7.48
N MET A 122 12.66 9.65 -6.47
CA MET A 122 12.06 10.97 -6.37
C MET A 122 13.14 12.02 -6.08
N VAL A 123 13.13 13.11 -6.84
CA VAL A 123 14.06 14.23 -6.65
C VAL A 123 13.85 14.83 -5.25
N ARG A 124 14.95 15.13 -4.55
CA ARG A 124 15.03 15.61 -3.15
C ARG A 124 14.60 14.61 -2.06
N SER A 125 14.26 13.36 -2.40
CA SER A 125 14.07 12.28 -1.40
C SER A 125 15.37 11.82 -0.72
N SER A 126 15.26 11.01 0.33
CA SER A 126 16.35 10.32 1.07
C SER A 126 17.41 9.67 0.19
N ARG A 127 17.00 9.10 -0.95
CA ARG A 127 17.90 8.40 -1.88
C ARG A 127 18.40 9.30 -3.01
N CYS A 128 17.91 10.53 -3.13
CA CYS A 128 18.41 11.51 -4.09
C CYS A 128 19.69 12.19 -3.57
N HIS A 129 20.66 12.42 -4.45
CA HIS A 129 21.89 13.13 -4.09
C HIS A 129 21.69 14.62 -3.82
N LEU A 130 20.59 15.22 -4.28
CA LEU A 130 20.29 16.63 -4.07
C LEU A 130 19.78 16.95 -2.66
N ARG A 131 19.35 15.96 -1.87
CA ARG A 131 18.68 16.20 -0.58
C ARG A 131 19.55 16.98 0.41
N THR A 132 20.85 16.69 0.45
CA THR A 132 21.78 17.28 1.42
C THR A 132 22.56 18.48 0.87
N LEU A 133 22.31 18.88 -0.38
CA LEU A 133 23.01 20.02 -0.99
C LEU A 133 22.42 21.34 -0.51
N THR A 134 23.32 22.32 -0.29
CA THR A 134 22.97 23.73 -0.08
C THR A 134 22.53 24.35 -1.41
N ARG A 135 21.97 25.57 -1.38
CA ARG A 135 21.58 26.30 -2.60
C ARG A 135 22.76 26.49 -3.55
N GLU A 136 23.92 26.86 -3.01
CA GLU A 136 25.18 26.97 -3.75
C GLU A 136 25.56 25.63 -4.38
N GLY A 137 25.51 24.54 -3.60
CA GLY A 137 25.79 23.19 -4.10
C GLY A 137 24.81 22.72 -5.18
N LEU A 138 23.53 23.16 -5.14
CA LEU A 138 22.57 22.89 -6.21
C LEU A 138 22.98 23.60 -7.51
N VAL A 139 23.33 24.89 -7.42
CA VAL A 139 23.78 25.69 -8.56
C VAL A 139 25.08 25.13 -9.16
N GLU A 140 26.04 24.71 -8.32
CA GLU A 140 27.27 24.05 -8.77
C GLU A 140 27.01 22.75 -9.55
N LYS A 141 25.93 22.04 -9.20
CA LYS A 141 25.48 20.84 -9.93
C LYS A 141 24.53 21.16 -11.09
N GLY A 142 24.31 22.44 -11.39
CA GLY A 142 23.47 22.93 -12.48
C GLY A 142 21.97 22.71 -12.24
N GLU A 143 21.57 22.57 -10.98
CA GLU A 143 20.18 22.53 -10.56
C GLU A 143 19.71 23.95 -10.15
N GLU A 144 18.40 24.14 -10.09
CA GLU A 144 17.81 25.37 -9.57
C GLU A 144 18.20 25.57 -8.10
N SER A 145 18.58 26.79 -7.72
CA SER A 145 18.94 27.13 -6.32
C SER A 145 17.81 26.85 -5.31
N THR A 146 16.56 26.80 -5.78
CA THR A 146 15.35 26.54 -5.00
C THR A 146 14.62 25.27 -5.46
N GLU A 147 15.36 24.23 -5.88
CA GLU A 147 14.79 22.94 -6.30
C GLU A 147 13.93 22.30 -5.19
N PHE A 148 12.62 22.17 -5.46
CA PHE A 148 11.64 21.62 -4.52
C PHE A 148 11.63 20.08 -4.52
N GLY A 149 11.85 19.43 -5.67
CA GLY A 149 11.69 17.99 -5.84
C GLY A 149 10.24 17.52 -5.73
N GLY A 150 10.04 16.27 -5.30
CA GLY A 150 8.68 15.68 -5.20
C GLY A 150 8.15 15.02 -6.49
N TYR A 151 8.98 14.97 -7.54
CA TYR A 151 8.68 14.33 -8.83
C TYR A 151 9.78 13.33 -9.20
N PHE A 152 9.54 12.57 -10.27
CA PHE A 152 10.46 11.60 -10.85
C PHE A 152 10.92 12.07 -12.23
N ILE A 153 12.14 11.73 -12.63
CA ILE A 153 12.61 11.92 -14.01
C ILE A 153 12.58 10.57 -14.70
N CYS A 154 11.70 10.42 -15.69
CA CYS A 154 11.50 9.20 -16.46
C CYS A 154 11.72 9.47 -17.95
N ASN A 155 12.78 8.89 -18.51
CA ASN A 155 13.22 9.09 -19.89
C ASN A 155 13.41 10.59 -20.22
N GLY A 156 14.09 11.32 -19.33
CA GLY A 156 14.31 12.76 -19.41
C GLY A 156 13.09 13.62 -19.07
N ILE A 157 11.91 13.03 -18.88
CA ILE A 157 10.67 13.76 -18.64
C ILE A 157 10.32 13.73 -17.15
N GLU A 158 10.02 14.90 -16.59
CA GLU A 158 9.56 15.04 -15.23
C GLU A 158 8.11 14.58 -15.07
N ARG A 159 7.85 13.74 -14.06
CA ARG A 159 6.55 13.14 -13.79
C ARG A 159 6.25 13.18 -12.30
N VAL A 160 5.08 13.66 -11.94
CA VAL A 160 4.58 13.65 -10.56
C VAL A 160 3.47 12.61 -10.41
N VAL A 161 3.47 11.90 -9.28
CA VAL A 161 2.36 11.02 -8.92
C VAL A 161 1.26 11.87 -8.31
N ARG A 162 0.11 11.98 -8.99
CA ARG A 162 -1.02 12.78 -8.52
C ARG A 162 -1.61 12.18 -7.24
N LEU A 163 -1.81 13.03 -6.22
CA LEU A 163 -2.51 12.65 -5.00
C LEU A 163 -3.99 12.36 -5.30
N LEU A 164 -4.51 11.28 -4.72
CA LEU A 164 -5.90 10.84 -4.87
C LEU A 164 -6.61 10.87 -3.52
N ILE A 165 -7.85 11.35 -3.52
CA ILE A 165 -8.73 11.29 -2.35
C ILE A 165 -9.36 9.89 -2.31
N LEU A 166 -9.16 9.20 -1.19
CA LEU A 166 -9.70 7.87 -0.94
C LEU A 166 -10.63 7.89 0.29
N PRO A 167 -11.54 6.90 0.44
CA PRO A 167 -12.30 6.73 1.68
C PRO A 167 -11.38 6.60 2.89
N LYS A 168 -11.84 7.12 4.03
CA LYS A 168 -11.10 7.10 5.30
C LYS A 168 -10.68 5.67 5.66
N LYS A 169 -9.42 5.49 6.04
CA LYS A 169 -8.88 4.18 6.46
C LYS A 169 -9.58 3.69 7.73
N ASN A 170 -9.88 2.39 7.79
CA ASN A 170 -10.37 1.68 8.97
C ASN A 170 -11.58 2.34 9.63
N TYR A 171 -12.49 2.88 8.81
CA TYR A 171 -13.71 3.53 9.25
C TYR A 171 -14.91 2.93 8.53
N CYS A 172 -15.92 2.48 9.29
CA CYS A 172 -17.14 1.93 8.75
C CYS A 172 -18.06 3.06 8.28
N MET A 173 -18.39 3.08 6.99
CA MET A 173 -19.29 4.07 6.38
C MET A 173 -20.60 3.41 6.00
N ALA A 174 -21.72 3.90 6.53
CA ALA A 174 -23.05 3.55 6.04
C ALA A 174 -23.32 4.26 4.69
N LEU A 175 -23.80 3.52 3.70
CA LEU A 175 -24.02 3.98 2.34
C LEU A 175 -25.42 3.58 1.87
N ARG A 176 -26.13 4.53 1.25
CA ARG A 176 -27.34 4.26 0.47
C ARG A 176 -27.06 4.57 -0.99
N ARG A 177 -27.00 3.54 -1.84
CA ARG A 177 -26.69 3.67 -3.28
C ARG A 177 -27.59 2.77 -4.11
N SER A 178 -28.21 3.34 -5.15
CA SER A 178 -29.02 2.59 -6.12
C SER A 178 -28.21 1.55 -6.91
N ALA A 179 -26.89 1.69 -6.99
CA ALA A 179 -26.02 0.69 -7.60
C ALA A 179 -25.98 -0.63 -6.82
N ASN A 180 -26.27 -0.63 -5.52
CA ASN A 180 -26.24 -1.85 -4.71
C ASN A 180 -27.36 -2.81 -5.08
N SER A 181 -28.57 -2.31 -5.36
CA SER A 181 -29.71 -3.15 -5.77
C SER A 181 -29.53 -3.80 -7.14
N LYS A 182 -28.60 -3.30 -7.96
CA LYS A 182 -28.25 -3.91 -9.26
C LYS A 182 -27.37 -5.17 -9.12
N ARG A 183 -26.93 -5.53 -7.91
CA ARG A 183 -26.06 -6.69 -7.66
C ARG A 183 -26.81 -8.01 -7.63
N GLY A 184 -28.12 -7.98 -7.44
CA GLY A 184 -28.98 -9.16 -7.48
C GLY A 184 -30.40 -8.85 -7.02
N PRO A 185 -31.37 -9.75 -7.26
CA PRO A 185 -32.80 -9.50 -6.99
C PRO A 185 -33.11 -9.14 -5.55
N SER A 186 -32.44 -9.78 -4.58
CA SER A 186 -32.66 -9.56 -3.15
C SER A 186 -31.81 -8.42 -2.57
N TYR A 187 -30.99 -7.73 -3.37
CA TYR A 187 -30.10 -6.68 -2.83
C TYR A 187 -30.87 -5.37 -2.64
N SER A 188 -30.73 -4.78 -1.44
CA SER A 188 -31.27 -3.44 -1.18
C SER A 188 -30.30 -2.34 -1.63
N THR A 189 -30.69 -1.08 -1.45
CA THR A 189 -29.81 0.07 -1.67
C THR A 189 -28.81 0.29 -0.53
N LEU A 190 -29.00 -0.37 0.62
CA LEU A 190 -28.25 -0.16 1.85
C LEU A 190 -27.01 -1.06 1.90
N ALA A 191 -25.87 -0.47 2.25
CA ALA A 191 -24.65 -1.21 2.54
C ALA A 191 -23.80 -0.46 3.57
N ALA A 192 -23.00 -1.19 4.34
CA ALA A 192 -21.88 -0.63 5.08
C ALA A 192 -20.58 -0.95 4.34
N SER A 193 -19.65 0.00 4.25
CA SER A 193 -18.36 -0.18 3.58
C SER A 193 -17.22 0.24 4.49
N MET A 194 -16.16 -0.55 4.51
CA MET A 194 -14.94 -0.23 5.24
C MET A 194 -13.73 -0.46 4.35
N ARG A 195 -12.85 0.55 4.25
CA ARG A 195 -11.54 0.39 3.63
C ARG A 195 -10.56 -0.09 4.69
N CYS A 196 -10.32 -1.39 4.73
CA CYS A 196 -9.38 -2.02 5.65
C CYS A 196 -7.97 -1.82 5.12
N VAL A 197 -7.10 -1.15 5.88
CA VAL A 197 -5.73 -0.84 5.50
C VAL A 197 -4.78 -1.51 6.48
N ARG A 198 -3.81 -2.27 5.96
CA ARG A 198 -2.73 -2.90 6.73
C ARG A 198 -1.63 -1.89 7.06
N SER A 199 -0.66 -2.29 7.88
CA SER A 199 0.50 -1.45 8.23
C SER A 199 1.28 -1.03 6.98
N ASP A 200 1.52 -1.98 6.06
CA ASP A 200 2.18 -1.77 4.76
C ASP A 200 1.42 -0.86 3.76
N THR A 201 0.35 -0.20 4.20
CA THR A 201 -0.53 0.68 3.45
C THR A 201 -1.38 0.01 2.35
N THR A 202 -1.24 -1.30 2.14
CA THR A 202 -2.12 -2.06 1.25
C THR A 202 -3.53 -2.10 1.82
N SER A 203 -4.54 -2.11 0.95
CA SER A 203 -5.93 -2.02 1.40
C SER A 203 -6.88 -2.93 0.65
N VAL A 204 -7.83 -3.48 1.38
CA VAL A 204 -8.98 -4.22 0.86
C VAL A 204 -10.25 -3.53 1.34
N THR A 205 -11.16 -3.24 0.43
CA THR A 205 -12.47 -2.70 0.79
C THR A 205 -13.45 -3.84 0.98
N VAL A 206 -14.01 -3.91 2.18
CA VAL A 206 -15.08 -4.85 2.55
C VAL A 206 -16.41 -4.11 2.53
N ARG A 207 -17.46 -4.75 2.00
CA ARG A 207 -18.81 -4.19 1.89
C ARG A 207 -19.84 -5.18 2.42
N LEU A 208 -20.57 -4.79 3.46
CA LEU A 208 -21.72 -5.53 3.98
C LEU A 208 -22.98 -5.01 3.29
N HIS A 209 -23.62 -5.83 2.46
CA HIS A 209 -24.88 -5.50 1.79
C HIS A 209 -26.05 -6.02 2.61
N TYR A 210 -27.04 -5.16 2.81
CA TYR A 210 -28.31 -5.55 3.40
C TYR A 210 -29.26 -6.02 2.30
N LEU A 211 -29.88 -7.18 2.49
CA LEU A 211 -30.82 -7.76 1.54
C LEU A 211 -32.27 -7.46 1.95
N THR A 212 -33.18 -7.48 0.98
CA THR A 212 -34.60 -7.20 1.19
C THR A 212 -35.31 -8.29 1.99
N ASP A 213 -34.74 -9.49 2.05
CA ASP A 213 -35.21 -10.61 2.87
C ASP A 213 -34.72 -10.54 4.33
N GLY A 214 -33.99 -9.48 4.69
CA GLY A 214 -33.47 -9.25 6.04
C GLY A 214 -32.09 -9.85 6.30
N ARG A 215 -31.51 -10.56 5.33
CA ARG A 215 -30.16 -11.13 5.45
C ARG A 215 -29.06 -10.11 5.13
N ALA A 216 -27.81 -10.50 5.40
CA ALA A 216 -26.65 -9.68 5.09
C ALA A 216 -25.54 -10.49 4.41
N ASN A 217 -25.02 -9.97 3.29
CA ASN A 217 -23.90 -10.56 2.56
C ASN A 217 -22.69 -9.65 2.63
N LEU A 218 -21.56 -10.20 3.04
CA LEU A 218 -20.28 -9.51 3.02
C LEU A 218 -19.58 -9.78 1.68
N ALA A 219 -19.18 -8.70 1.02
CA ALA A 219 -18.51 -8.69 -0.26
C ALA A 219 -17.10 -8.12 -0.14
N PHE A 220 -16.14 -8.79 -0.78
CA PHE A 220 -14.77 -8.31 -0.91
C PHE A 220 -14.19 -8.72 -2.27
N SER A 221 -13.13 -8.02 -2.69
CA SER A 221 -12.47 -8.30 -3.95
C SER A 221 -11.12 -8.97 -3.72
N LEU A 222 -10.88 -10.10 -4.38
CA LEU A 222 -9.62 -10.82 -4.36
C LEU A 222 -9.22 -11.17 -5.81
N ARG A 223 -7.98 -10.83 -6.19
CA ARG A 223 -7.45 -11.07 -7.55
C ARG A 223 -8.39 -10.64 -8.69
N LYS A 224 -8.92 -9.42 -8.59
CA LYS A 224 -9.88 -8.81 -9.54
C LYS A 224 -11.23 -9.53 -9.67
N ARG A 225 -11.55 -10.45 -8.75
CA ARG A 225 -12.86 -11.10 -8.65
C ARG A 225 -13.55 -10.67 -7.37
N GLU A 226 -14.86 -10.55 -7.41
CA GLU A 226 -15.67 -10.23 -6.25
C GLU A 226 -16.32 -11.49 -5.68
N TYR A 227 -16.22 -11.65 -4.37
CA TYR A 227 -16.78 -12.77 -3.63
C TYR A 227 -17.87 -12.24 -2.69
N PHE A 228 -18.93 -13.01 -2.53
CA PHE A 228 -20.04 -12.73 -1.63
C PHE A 228 -20.21 -13.91 -0.70
N ILE A 229 -20.20 -13.65 0.60
CA ILE A 229 -20.32 -14.68 1.62
C ILE A 229 -21.35 -14.18 2.64
N PRO A 230 -22.30 -15.01 3.06
CA PRO A 230 -23.23 -14.62 4.10
C PRO A 230 -22.51 -14.24 5.40
N ALA A 231 -23.00 -13.19 6.06
CA ALA A 231 -22.33 -12.60 7.21
C ALA A 231 -22.25 -13.56 8.40
N ALA A 232 -23.31 -14.33 8.67
CA ALA A 232 -23.34 -15.31 9.76
C ALA A 232 -22.25 -16.38 9.60
N LEU A 233 -22.08 -16.92 8.39
CA LEU A 233 -21.05 -17.92 8.09
C LEU A 233 -19.65 -17.38 8.36
N LEU A 234 -19.37 -16.13 7.98
CA LEU A 234 -18.08 -15.51 8.26
C LEU A 234 -17.83 -15.28 9.74
N LEU A 235 -18.84 -14.84 10.49
CA LEU A 235 -18.71 -14.62 11.93
C LEU A 235 -18.36 -15.92 12.66
N LYS A 236 -19.08 -17.01 12.35
CA LYS A 236 -18.82 -18.36 12.89
C LYS A 236 -17.45 -18.93 12.48
N ALA A 237 -16.96 -18.56 11.30
CA ALA A 237 -15.65 -19.02 10.81
C ALA A 237 -14.47 -18.25 11.39
N LEU A 238 -14.65 -16.98 11.75
CA LEU A 238 -13.58 -16.12 12.26
C LEU A 238 -13.35 -16.25 13.76
N VAL A 239 -14.41 -16.54 14.52
CA VAL A 239 -14.38 -16.66 15.97
C VAL A 239 -15.22 -17.86 16.36
N ASP A 240 -14.70 -18.67 17.29
CA ASP A 240 -15.49 -19.74 17.92
C ASP A 240 -16.60 -19.08 18.76
N THR A 241 -17.83 -19.13 18.27
CA THR A 241 -18.97 -18.40 18.84
C THR A 241 -20.27 -19.13 18.53
N THR A 242 -21.25 -18.98 19.42
CA THR A 242 -22.58 -19.54 19.24
C THR A 242 -23.54 -18.55 18.59
N ASP A 243 -24.63 -19.04 17.98
CA ASP A 243 -25.69 -18.17 17.45
C ASP A 243 -26.23 -17.21 18.49
N ARG A 244 -26.34 -17.66 19.75
CA ARG A 244 -26.79 -16.84 20.86
C ARG A 244 -25.86 -15.67 21.13
N GLU A 245 -24.55 -15.91 21.13
CA GLU A 245 -23.55 -14.85 21.34
C GLU A 245 -23.55 -13.81 20.22
N ILE A 246 -23.71 -14.25 18.96
CA ILE A 246 -23.81 -13.33 17.82
C ILE A 246 -25.08 -12.47 17.96
N TYR A 247 -26.22 -13.09 18.27
CA TYR A 247 -27.48 -12.40 18.50
C TYR A 247 -27.36 -11.34 19.61
N ASP A 248 -26.86 -11.74 20.78
CA ASP A 248 -26.73 -10.86 21.95
C ASP A 248 -25.82 -9.66 21.66
N LYS A 249 -24.75 -9.84 20.88
CA LYS A 249 -23.86 -8.73 20.47
C LYS A 249 -24.52 -7.77 19.48
N ILE A 250 -25.35 -8.26 18.55
CA ILE A 250 -26.03 -7.41 17.57
C ILE A 250 -27.14 -6.60 18.26
N VAL A 251 -27.95 -7.25 19.08
CA VAL A 251 -29.07 -6.60 19.78
C VAL A 251 -28.55 -5.67 20.88
N GLY A 252 -27.60 -6.13 21.70
CA GLY A 252 -27.00 -5.32 22.76
C GLY A 252 -26.24 -4.09 22.26
N ALA A 253 -25.71 -4.12 21.03
CA ALA A 253 -25.14 -2.93 20.40
C ALA A 253 -26.19 -1.87 20.04
N SER A 254 -27.42 -2.28 19.73
CA SER A 254 -28.55 -1.38 19.48
C SER A 254 -28.97 -0.68 20.77
N GLU A 255 -29.11 -1.43 21.86
CA GLU A 255 -29.42 -0.92 23.21
C GLU A 255 -28.37 0.09 23.69
N ALA A 256 -27.08 -0.24 23.55
CA ALA A 256 -25.97 0.63 23.95
C ALA A 256 -25.90 1.94 23.16
N SER A 257 -26.49 1.98 21.95
CA SER A 257 -26.55 3.18 21.12
C SER A 257 -27.69 4.14 21.50
N GLY A 258 -28.54 3.77 22.47
CA GLY A 258 -29.72 4.54 22.88
C GLY A 258 -30.80 4.60 21.81
N ALA A 259 -30.89 3.55 20.99
CA ALA A 259 -31.86 3.49 19.90
C ALA A 259 -33.31 3.41 20.45
N PRO A 260 -34.31 3.92 19.72
CA PRO A 260 -35.72 3.72 20.09
C PRO A 260 -36.06 2.24 20.21
N SER A 261 -37.03 1.89 21.06
CA SER A 261 -37.45 0.48 21.24
C SER A 261 -37.92 -0.21 19.95
N SER A 262 -38.35 0.54 18.94
CA SER A 262 -38.67 0.01 17.60
C SER A 262 -37.45 -0.53 16.86
N ASP A 263 -36.29 0.08 17.07
CA ASP A 263 -35.05 -0.25 16.38
C ASP A 263 -34.39 -1.48 17.04
N GLU A 264 -34.59 -1.67 18.34
CA GLU A 264 -34.19 -2.88 19.07
C GLU A 264 -34.96 -4.11 18.56
N VAL A 265 -36.29 -4.00 18.44
CA VAL A 265 -37.13 -5.07 17.87
C VAL A 265 -36.73 -5.37 16.43
N PHE A 266 -36.48 -4.32 15.63
CA PHE A 266 -36.00 -4.50 14.26
C PHE A 266 -34.66 -5.24 14.22
N SER A 267 -33.68 -4.86 15.04
CA SER A 267 -32.38 -5.52 15.11
C SER A 267 -32.48 -6.98 15.52
N ALA A 268 -33.35 -7.30 16.48
CA ALA A 268 -33.60 -8.67 16.94
C ALA A 268 -34.15 -9.57 15.83
N GLU A 269 -35.21 -9.15 15.13
CA GLU A 269 -35.79 -9.92 14.02
C GLU A 269 -34.77 -10.15 12.89
N ARG A 270 -33.94 -9.15 12.58
CA ARG A 270 -32.92 -9.28 11.53
C ARG A 270 -31.75 -10.17 11.95
N ALA A 271 -31.37 -10.14 13.22
CA ALA A 271 -30.34 -11.05 13.74
C ALA A 271 -30.80 -12.51 13.61
N GLU A 272 -32.06 -12.82 13.93
CA GLU A 272 -32.61 -14.17 13.75
C GLU A 272 -32.61 -14.61 12.29
N LEU A 273 -33.07 -13.74 11.37
CA LEU A 273 -33.07 -14.04 9.93
C LEU A 273 -31.66 -14.25 9.37
N MET A 274 -30.66 -13.52 9.89
CA MET A 274 -29.27 -13.69 9.49
C MET A 274 -28.69 -15.04 9.98
N LEU A 275 -29.09 -15.50 11.17
CA LEU A 275 -28.53 -16.70 11.81
C LEU A 275 -29.24 -18.00 11.41
N ALA A 276 -30.44 -17.93 10.83
CA ALA A 276 -31.23 -19.09 10.39
C ALA A 276 -30.68 -19.82 9.14
N GLU A 277 -29.46 -19.49 8.69
CA GLU A 277 -28.77 -20.11 7.53
C GLU A 277 -27.99 -21.38 7.87
#